data_AF-A0AB37UG98-F1
#
_entry.id   AF-A0AB37UG98-F1
#
_cell.length_a   1.000
_cell.length_b   1.000
_cell.length_c   1.000
_cell.angle_alpha   90.00
_cell.angle_beta   90.00
_cell.angle_gamma   90.00
#
_symmetry.space_group_name_H-M   'P 1'
#
loop_
_entity.id
_entity.type
_entity.pdbx_description
1 polymer ?
#
loop_
_entity_poly.entity_id
_entity_poly.type
_entity_poly.pdbx_seq_one_letter_code
_entity_poly.pdbx_strand_id
1 'polypeptide(L)'
;MQSDPNCGQNSQQNSHTNSNSITSEVEQPPVTGTNKKRRSLRRRSFLGHAGIFTAAGVVAGVVGSPFSYKRENAAYARSIGPLTDEEFRENAYQVRVKAAQANRELPILPHPTNGDEERYDNKIATDTRGLPHDNLGEVDLNAYNFFIKALRSGSFDDFEKITLGGTRKLVNPIGPLAISLQGLTPPQFAVPPAPTLTSDEQAAEIIELYWQALLRDVPFSEFQDNTSNPLVLAAVEDLNKLSAYRGPKPNSRVTPQNLFRGSVNYVSGKTAAYYTLPGVTVGHFISQFLLLPAPLGRANASNKSIMKY
;
A
#
# COMPACT_ATOMS: atom_id res chain seq x y z
N MET A 1 -61.04 28.26 -40.09
CA MET A 1 -61.08 29.70 -39.75
C MET A 1 -60.29 29.84 -38.46
N GLN A 2 -59.10 30.42 -38.36
CA GLN A 2 -58.20 31.23 -39.20
C GLN A 2 -56.78 30.84 -38.70
N SER A 3 -55.93 30.23 -39.53
CA SER A 3 -54.81 30.86 -40.26
C SER A 3 -53.60 31.29 -39.39
N ASP A 4 -52.62 30.38 -39.19
CA ASP A 4 -51.24 30.35 -39.75
C ASP A 4 -50.37 31.66 -39.75
N PRO A 5 -49.03 31.61 -40.01
CA PRO A 5 -47.92 30.97 -39.28
C PRO A 5 -46.58 31.81 -39.39
N ASN A 6 -45.45 31.28 -38.89
CA ASN A 6 -44.08 31.47 -39.44
C ASN A 6 -43.12 30.59 -38.61
N CYS A 7 -42.45 29.52 -39.04
CA CYS A 7 -41.81 29.06 -40.30
C CYS A 7 -40.48 29.76 -40.67
N GLY A 8 -39.44 28.93 -40.86
CA GLY A 8 -38.14 29.24 -41.51
C GLY A 8 -36.92 28.89 -40.65
N GLN A 9 -36.42 27.64 -40.60
CA GLN A 9 -35.56 26.88 -41.54
C GLN A 9 -34.06 27.26 -41.59
N ASN A 10 -33.24 26.20 -41.42
CA ASN A 10 -31.91 25.88 -42.00
C ASN A 10 -30.72 26.80 -41.68
N SER A 11 -29.53 26.32 -41.31
CA SER A 11 -28.71 25.37 -42.07
C SER A 11 -27.43 25.03 -41.31
N GLN A 12 -26.82 23.90 -41.70
CA GLN A 12 -25.53 23.38 -41.27
C GLN A 12 -24.38 24.38 -41.50
N GLN A 13 -23.38 24.38 -40.61
CA GLN A 13 -21.99 24.60 -41.01
C GLN A 13 -21.04 23.87 -40.06
N ASN A 14 -20.24 22.98 -40.66
CA ASN A 14 -19.03 22.40 -40.11
C ASN A 14 -18.01 23.48 -39.78
N SER A 15 -17.28 23.31 -38.68
CA SER A 15 -15.83 23.60 -38.67
C SER A 15 -15.15 22.90 -37.50
N HIS A 16 -14.29 21.94 -37.86
CA HIS A 16 -13.16 21.52 -37.04
C HIS A 16 -12.36 22.73 -36.56
N THR A 17 -11.94 22.73 -35.29
CA THR A 17 -10.57 23.20 -34.99
C THR A 17 -10.03 22.58 -33.71
N ASN A 18 -8.78 22.18 -33.86
CA ASN A 18 -7.92 21.43 -32.98
C ASN A 18 -7.25 22.37 -31.95
N SER A 19 -6.93 21.83 -30.77
CA SER A 19 -5.68 22.04 -30.01
C SER A 19 -5.03 23.44 -29.97
N ASN A 20 -4.84 24.02 -28.77
CA ASN A 20 -3.55 24.01 -28.06
C ASN A 20 -3.44 24.99 -26.88
N SER A 21 -2.61 24.55 -25.94
CA SER A 21 -1.91 25.23 -24.86
C SER A 21 -1.62 26.72 -25.06
N ILE A 22 -1.87 27.52 -24.02
CA ILE A 22 -1.39 28.90 -23.91
C ILE A 22 -0.19 28.91 -22.96
N THR A 23 1.00 29.08 -23.55
CA THR A 23 2.21 29.62 -22.92
C THR A 23 2.25 31.12 -23.15
N SER A 24 2.36 31.91 -22.10
CA SER A 24 2.51 33.36 -22.18
C SER A 24 3.99 33.76 -22.13
N GLU A 25 4.51 34.21 -23.28
CA GLU A 25 5.74 34.99 -23.39
C GLU A 25 5.41 36.49 -23.29
N VAL A 26 6.14 37.23 -22.45
CA VAL A 26 6.14 38.69 -22.43
C VAL A 26 7.57 39.15 -22.70
N GLU A 27 7.73 39.86 -23.81
CA GLU A 27 8.97 40.44 -24.32
C GLU A 27 9.25 41.81 -23.67
N GLN A 28 10.50 42.10 -23.30
CA GLN A 28 10.96 43.41 -22.81
C GLN A 28 12.25 43.87 -23.54
N PRO A 29 12.46 45.19 -23.71
CA PRO A 29 13.41 45.77 -24.68
C PRO A 29 14.87 45.84 -24.16
N PRO A 30 15.87 46.10 -25.04
CA PRO A 30 17.28 45.90 -24.70
C PRO A 30 17.90 47.11 -23.98
N VAL A 31 18.69 46.84 -22.94
CA VAL A 31 19.60 47.81 -22.32
C VAL A 31 21.03 47.26 -22.36
N THR A 32 21.93 48.08 -22.90
CA THR A 32 23.35 47.84 -23.12
C THR A 32 24.20 47.86 -21.84
N GLY A 33 25.06 46.85 -21.67
CA GLY A 33 26.44 46.97 -21.19
C GLY A 33 26.72 47.02 -19.67
N THR A 34 27.24 45.91 -19.11
CA THR A 34 28.67 45.76 -18.70
C THR A 34 28.92 44.45 -17.93
N ASN A 35 30.04 43.81 -18.25
CA ASN A 35 30.50 42.49 -17.83
C ASN A 35 30.81 42.35 -16.33
N LYS A 36 30.21 41.37 -15.64
CA LYS A 36 30.89 40.60 -14.57
C LYS A 36 30.48 39.12 -14.62
N LYS A 37 31.45 38.26 -14.94
CA LYS A 37 31.34 36.79 -15.03
C LYS A 37 30.85 36.18 -13.70
N ARG A 38 29.60 35.73 -13.64
CA ARG A 38 29.14 34.74 -12.65
C ARG A 38 29.25 33.35 -13.28
N ARG A 39 30.14 32.51 -12.74
CA ARG A 39 30.23 31.09 -13.08
C ARG A 39 28.93 30.40 -12.64
N SER A 40 28.16 29.86 -13.59
CA SER A 40 27.02 29.00 -13.30
C SER A 40 27.52 27.61 -12.90
N LEU A 41 27.10 27.12 -11.74
CA LEU A 41 27.28 25.72 -11.37
C LEU A 41 26.12 24.93 -11.98
N ARG A 42 26.46 23.98 -12.88
CA ARG A 42 25.51 23.09 -13.55
C ARG A 42 24.84 22.15 -12.53
N ARG A 43 23.50 22.04 -12.59
CA ARG A 43 22.65 21.13 -11.79
C ARG A 43 22.78 19.64 -12.17
N ARG A 44 23.96 19.16 -12.55
CA ARG A 44 24.20 17.77 -12.99
C ARG A 44 25.55 17.29 -12.50
N SER A 45 25.61 16.90 -11.23
CA SER A 45 26.67 16.06 -10.66
C SER A 45 26.36 15.82 -9.19
N PHE A 46 25.45 14.90 -8.89
CA PHE A 46 25.47 14.14 -7.65
C PHE A 46 24.61 12.89 -7.85
N LEU A 47 25.08 11.75 -7.33
CA LEU A 47 24.60 10.36 -7.53
C LEU A 47 25.24 9.61 -8.72
N GLY A 48 26.56 9.49 -8.67
CA GLY A 48 27.21 8.21 -8.89
C GLY A 48 27.79 7.76 -7.54
N HIS A 49 27.83 6.45 -7.29
CA HIS A 49 28.29 5.75 -6.07
C HIS A 49 27.19 5.39 -5.05
N ALA A 50 26.32 4.44 -5.42
CA ALA A 50 25.77 3.48 -4.46
C ALA A 50 26.42 2.12 -4.76
N GLY A 51 27.56 1.87 -4.13
CA GLY A 51 28.25 0.58 -4.18
C GLY A 51 27.97 -0.22 -2.90
N ILE A 52 27.36 -1.38 -3.08
CA ILE A 52 27.61 -2.66 -2.39
C ILE A 52 28.07 -2.55 -0.92
N PHE A 53 27.15 -2.76 0.03
CA PHE A 53 27.50 -3.11 1.41
C PHE A 53 27.76 -4.62 1.50
N THR A 54 28.99 -5.03 1.22
CA THR A 54 29.51 -6.34 1.66
C THR A 54 29.94 -6.23 3.11
N ALA A 55 29.34 -7.06 3.97
CA ALA A 55 29.69 -7.19 5.38
C ALA A 55 31.10 -7.77 5.55
N ALA A 56 32.10 -6.92 5.82
CA ALA A 56 33.34 -7.27 6.50
C ALA A 56 34.14 -6.00 6.83
N GLY A 57 34.55 -5.85 8.10
CA GLY A 57 35.62 -4.92 8.50
C GLY A 57 35.16 -3.70 9.29
N VAL A 58 35.58 -3.63 10.55
CA VAL A 58 35.57 -2.40 11.35
C VAL A 58 36.49 -1.38 10.66
N VAL A 59 35.91 -0.36 10.02
CA VAL A 59 36.67 0.81 9.58
C VAL A 59 36.50 1.89 10.62
N ALA A 60 37.48 1.98 11.53
CA ALA A 60 37.74 3.20 12.29
C ALA A 60 38.18 4.28 11.29
N GLY A 61 37.24 5.11 10.85
CA GLY A 61 37.45 6.14 9.82
C GLY A 61 36.86 7.46 10.25
N VAL A 62 37.74 8.39 10.63
CA VAL A 62 37.44 9.78 10.99
C VAL A 62 36.71 10.48 9.85
N VAL A 63 35.42 10.80 10.03
CA VAL A 63 34.72 11.77 9.18
C VAL A 63 34.80 13.14 9.84
N GLY A 64 35.96 13.77 9.73
CA GLY A 64 36.11 15.20 9.96
C GLY A 64 35.39 15.95 8.84
N SER A 65 34.34 16.70 9.17
CA SER A 65 33.76 17.65 8.21
C SER A 65 34.79 18.73 7.85
N PRO A 66 34.95 19.12 6.56
CA PRO A 66 35.88 20.17 6.16
C PRO A 66 35.24 21.57 6.27
N PHE A 67 34.28 21.76 7.18
CA PHE A 67 33.77 23.09 7.48
C PHE A 67 34.71 23.76 8.48
N SER A 68 35.86 24.21 7.98
CA SER A 68 36.72 25.16 8.68
C SER A 68 36.01 26.52 8.66
N TYR A 69 35.10 26.72 9.62
CA TYR A 69 34.61 28.06 9.92
C TYR A 69 35.77 28.85 10.51
N LYS A 70 36.17 29.94 9.84
CA LYS A 70 37.01 30.96 10.46
C LYS A 70 36.33 31.38 11.76
N ARG A 71 36.98 31.08 12.90
CA ARG A 71 36.58 31.59 14.22
C ARG A 71 36.89 33.08 14.25
N GLU A 72 35.95 33.90 13.79
CA GLU A 72 35.85 35.27 14.28
C GLU A 72 35.32 35.24 15.73
N ASN A 73 35.53 36.31 16.49
CA ASN A 73 35.04 36.48 17.87
C ASN A 73 33.50 36.49 17.89
N ALA A 74 32.89 35.32 17.71
CA ALA A 74 31.46 35.12 17.77
C ALA A 74 31.06 34.84 19.23
N ALA A 75 30.08 35.58 19.73
CA ALA A 75 29.38 35.21 20.95
C ALA A 75 28.56 33.94 20.68
N TYR A 76 28.88 32.84 21.36
CA TYR A 76 28.12 31.60 21.25
C TYR A 76 26.97 31.63 22.25
N ALA A 77 25.76 31.30 21.79
CA ALA A 77 24.63 31.06 22.67
C ALA A 77 24.93 29.83 23.55
N ARG A 78 24.62 29.93 24.84
CA ARG A 78 24.67 28.79 25.77
C ARG A 78 23.28 28.17 25.87
N SER A 79 23.20 26.85 25.86
CA SER A 79 21.92 26.16 26.05
C SER A 79 21.32 26.53 27.42
N ILE A 80 20.03 26.86 27.40
CA ILE A 80 19.22 27.06 28.61
C ILE A 80 18.31 25.85 28.70
N GLY A 81 18.64 24.93 29.59
CA GLY A 81 17.92 23.67 29.77
C GLY A 81 18.58 22.82 30.86
N PRO A 82 17.93 21.72 31.26
CA PRO A 82 18.46 20.85 32.31
C PRO A 82 19.70 20.06 31.88
N LEU A 83 20.05 20.03 30.59
CA LEU A 83 21.18 19.31 30.01
C LEU A 83 22.01 20.25 29.12
N THR A 84 23.31 19.99 29.07
CA THR A 84 24.22 20.54 28.04
C THR A 84 23.94 19.92 26.67
N ASP A 85 24.40 20.59 25.61
CA ASP A 85 24.23 20.09 24.24
C ASP A 85 24.95 18.75 24.03
N GLU A 86 26.12 18.55 24.67
CA GLU A 86 26.85 17.29 24.67
C GLU A 86 26.06 16.16 25.34
N GLU A 87 25.50 16.40 26.54
CA GLU A 87 24.67 15.42 27.25
C GLU A 87 23.40 15.07 26.46
N PHE A 88 22.77 16.06 25.82
CA PHE A 88 21.60 15.84 25.00
C PHE A 88 21.91 14.95 23.78
N ARG A 89 23.04 15.22 23.09
CA ARG A 89 23.52 14.40 21.97
C ARG A 89 23.82 12.96 22.41
N GLU A 90 24.48 12.79 23.55
CA GLU A 90 24.82 11.46 24.07
C GLU A 90 23.55 10.68 24.46
N ASN A 91 22.62 11.31 25.16
CA ASN A 91 21.34 10.69 25.52
C ASN A 91 20.56 10.23 24.29
N ALA A 92 20.53 11.04 23.23
CA ALA A 92 19.87 10.67 21.97
C ALA A 92 20.54 9.45 21.31
N TYR A 93 21.87 9.34 21.34
CA TYR A 93 22.59 8.17 20.87
C TYR A 93 22.24 6.93 21.70
N GLN A 94 22.32 7.02 23.03
CA GLN A 94 22.04 5.89 23.93
C GLN A 94 20.62 5.35 23.77
N VAL A 95 19.61 6.22 23.66
CA VAL A 95 18.21 5.80 23.44
C VAL A 95 18.06 5.04 22.12
N ARG A 96 18.71 5.51 21.05
CA ARG A 96 18.65 4.85 19.73
C ARG A 96 19.34 3.48 19.75
N VAL A 97 20.52 3.38 20.37
CA VAL A 97 21.24 2.11 20.53
C VAL A 97 20.40 1.13 21.35
N LYS A 98 19.84 1.57 22.48
CA LYS A 98 18.99 0.73 23.33
C LYS A 98 17.74 0.24 22.61
N ALA A 99 17.07 1.10 21.84
CA ALA A 99 15.91 0.71 21.04
C ALA A 99 16.28 -0.31 19.94
N ALA A 100 17.41 -0.09 19.26
CA ALA A 100 17.90 -1.03 18.25
C ALA A 100 18.29 -2.39 18.85
N GLN A 101 18.88 -2.41 20.04
CA GLN A 101 19.18 -3.63 20.79
C GLN A 101 17.90 -4.39 21.17
N ALA A 102 16.92 -3.70 21.77
CA ALA A 102 15.65 -4.33 22.15
C ALA A 102 14.92 -4.95 20.95
N ASN A 103 14.92 -4.27 19.80
CA ASN A 103 14.32 -4.81 18.58
C ASN A 103 15.10 -6.01 18.03
N ARG A 104 16.43 -6.01 18.13
CA ARG A 104 17.28 -7.12 17.68
C ARG A 104 17.12 -8.37 18.55
N GLU A 105 16.86 -8.20 19.84
CA GLU A 105 16.68 -9.30 20.80
C GLU A 105 15.38 -10.07 20.59
N LEU A 106 14.38 -9.47 19.92
CA LEU A 106 13.16 -10.17 19.54
C LEU A 106 13.45 -11.19 18.42
N PRO A 107 13.03 -12.45 18.60
CA PRO A 107 13.33 -13.50 17.64
C PRO A 107 12.61 -13.26 16.31
N ILE A 108 13.23 -13.76 15.24
CA ILE A 108 12.55 -13.93 13.95
C ILE A 108 11.70 -15.20 14.07
N LEU A 109 10.38 -15.03 14.01
CA LEU A 109 9.44 -16.14 14.00
C LEU A 109 9.49 -16.86 12.63
N PRO A 110 9.17 -18.17 12.57
CA PRO A 110 9.11 -18.90 11.30
C PRO A 110 8.05 -18.35 10.34
N HIS A 111 8.34 -18.42 9.04
CA HIS A 111 7.44 -18.04 7.95
C HIS A 111 7.16 -19.26 7.05
N PRO A 112 6.29 -20.19 7.48
CA PRO A 112 6.00 -21.37 6.68
C PRO A 112 5.19 -20.99 5.43
N THR A 113 5.53 -21.60 4.30
CA THR A 113 4.63 -21.63 3.14
C THR A 113 3.51 -22.65 3.38
N ASN A 114 2.46 -22.60 2.57
CA ASN A 114 1.41 -23.63 2.56
C ASN A 114 1.80 -24.85 1.67
N GLY A 115 2.94 -24.78 0.98
CA GLY A 115 3.49 -25.83 0.12
C GLY A 115 2.90 -25.93 -1.28
N ASP A 116 1.99 -25.02 -1.67
CA ASP A 116 1.32 -25.13 -2.97
C ASP A 116 2.23 -24.72 -4.15
N GLU A 117 3.20 -23.82 -3.93
CA GLU A 117 4.16 -23.41 -4.97
C GLU A 117 5.00 -24.61 -5.47
N GLU A 118 5.42 -25.48 -4.55
CA GLU A 118 6.13 -26.72 -4.85
C GLU A 118 5.19 -27.82 -5.35
N ARG A 119 3.94 -27.85 -4.88
CA ARG A 119 2.96 -28.89 -5.24
C ARG A 119 2.52 -28.81 -6.70
N TYR A 120 2.36 -27.61 -7.24
CA TYR A 120 1.88 -27.40 -8.61
C TYR A 120 3.01 -26.94 -9.51
N ASP A 121 3.44 -27.81 -10.42
CA ASP A 121 4.55 -27.54 -11.34
C ASP A 121 4.31 -26.27 -12.17
N ASN A 122 3.06 -26.07 -12.63
CA ASN A 122 2.59 -24.92 -13.41
C ASN A 122 2.29 -23.65 -12.58
N LYS A 123 2.51 -23.67 -11.25
CA LYS A 123 2.40 -22.49 -10.37
C LYS A 123 1.02 -21.83 -10.31
N ILE A 124 -0.04 -22.60 -10.54
CA ILE A 124 -1.44 -22.13 -10.52
C ILE A 124 -1.90 -21.58 -9.16
N ALA A 125 -1.20 -21.93 -8.07
CA ALA A 125 -1.48 -21.48 -6.71
C ALA A 125 -0.51 -20.38 -6.22
N THR A 126 0.21 -19.73 -7.14
CA THR A 126 1.19 -18.68 -6.84
C THR A 126 0.79 -17.38 -7.54
N ASP A 127 1.00 -16.23 -6.90
CA ASP A 127 0.76 -14.94 -7.56
C ASP A 127 1.81 -14.71 -8.65
N THR A 128 1.35 -14.82 -9.90
CA THR A 128 2.14 -14.65 -11.11
C THR A 128 1.66 -13.44 -11.91
N ARG A 129 0.79 -12.60 -11.33
CA ARG A 129 0.18 -11.47 -12.03
C ARG A 129 1.24 -10.51 -12.56
N GLY A 130 1.11 -10.18 -13.85
CA GLY A 130 2.04 -9.29 -14.55
C GLY A 130 3.17 -10.01 -15.26
N LEU A 131 3.34 -11.32 -15.05
CA LEU A 131 4.16 -12.18 -15.91
C LEU A 131 3.36 -12.62 -17.15
N PRO A 132 4.01 -13.18 -18.19
CA PRO A 132 3.31 -13.77 -19.33
C PRO A 132 2.56 -15.05 -18.93
N HIS A 133 1.38 -15.25 -19.52
CA HIS A 133 0.55 -16.43 -19.33
C HIS A 133 0.10 -17.01 -20.67
N ASP A 134 -0.26 -18.28 -20.67
CA ASP A 134 -0.92 -18.94 -21.80
C ASP A 134 -2.44 -18.66 -21.85
N ASN A 135 -3.15 -19.32 -22.75
CA ASN A 135 -4.60 -19.14 -22.92
C ASN A 135 -5.45 -19.70 -21.77
N LEU A 136 -4.88 -20.55 -20.91
CA LEU A 136 -5.54 -21.09 -19.72
C LEU A 136 -5.25 -20.24 -18.48
N GLY A 137 -4.34 -19.27 -18.59
CA GLY A 137 -3.89 -18.44 -17.48
C GLY A 137 -2.76 -19.06 -16.68
N GLU A 138 -2.08 -20.09 -17.19
CA GLU A 138 -0.87 -20.66 -16.57
C GLU A 138 0.35 -19.82 -16.93
N VAL A 139 1.26 -19.64 -15.98
CA VAL A 139 2.42 -18.75 -16.16
C VAL A 139 3.47 -19.38 -17.06
N ASP A 140 4.14 -18.56 -17.89
CA ASP A 140 5.39 -18.97 -18.52
C ASP A 140 6.47 -19.25 -17.45
N LEU A 141 6.87 -20.51 -17.32
CA LEU A 141 7.80 -20.93 -16.27
C LEU A 141 9.20 -20.32 -16.40
N ASN A 142 9.62 -19.92 -17.61
CA ASN A 142 10.90 -19.24 -17.79
C ASN A 142 10.84 -17.82 -17.18
N ALA A 143 9.79 -17.06 -17.47
CA ALA A 143 9.55 -15.75 -16.89
C ALA A 143 9.42 -15.82 -15.36
N TYR A 144 8.71 -16.83 -14.84
CA TYR A 144 8.62 -17.08 -13.41
C TYR A 144 10.00 -17.38 -12.79
N ASN A 145 10.84 -18.20 -13.41
CA ASN A 145 12.19 -18.48 -12.93
C ASN A 145 13.08 -17.22 -12.91
N PHE A 146 12.95 -16.32 -13.89
CA PHE A 146 13.62 -15.01 -13.86
C PHE A 146 13.11 -14.13 -12.71
N PHE A 147 11.81 -14.14 -12.44
CA PHE A 147 11.24 -13.44 -11.29
C PHE A 147 11.81 -13.97 -9.96
N ILE A 148 11.84 -15.28 -9.75
CA ILE A 148 12.44 -15.89 -8.55
C ILE A 148 13.93 -15.57 -8.44
N LYS A 149 14.67 -15.56 -9.56
CA LYS A 149 16.07 -15.13 -9.58
C LYS A 149 16.22 -13.68 -9.12
N ALA A 150 15.38 -12.76 -9.63
CA ALA A 150 15.42 -11.36 -9.24
C ALA A 150 15.17 -11.20 -7.73
N LEU A 151 14.14 -11.86 -7.19
CA LEU A 151 13.85 -11.87 -5.74
C LEU A 151 15.04 -12.37 -4.90
N ARG A 152 15.70 -13.45 -5.33
CA ARG A 152 16.87 -14.01 -4.63
C ARG A 152 18.09 -13.09 -4.70
N SER A 153 18.29 -12.42 -5.83
CA SER A 153 19.44 -11.53 -6.03
C SER A 153 19.30 -10.20 -5.28
N GLY A 154 18.06 -9.69 -5.14
CA GLY A 154 17.79 -8.33 -4.70
C GLY A 154 18.34 -7.24 -5.63
N SER A 155 18.87 -7.60 -6.81
CA SER A 155 19.52 -6.68 -7.74
C SER A 155 18.50 -5.96 -8.61
N PHE A 156 18.56 -4.64 -8.64
CA PHE A 156 17.72 -3.81 -9.50
C PHE A 156 17.81 -4.24 -10.97
N ASP A 157 19.01 -4.54 -11.46
CA ASP A 157 19.24 -4.97 -12.84
C ASP A 157 18.55 -6.30 -13.17
N ASP A 158 18.41 -7.21 -12.20
CA ASP A 158 17.70 -8.47 -12.41
C ASP A 158 16.18 -8.27 -12.37
N PHE A 159 15.67 -7.30 -11.61
CA PHE A 159 14.25 -6.92 -11.67
C PHE A 159 13.87 -6.29 -13.02
N GLU A 160 14.74 -5.46 -13.60
CA GLU A 160 14.50 -4.85 -14.93
C GLU A 160 14.53 -5.88 -16.08
N LYS A 161 15.08 -7.08 -15.84
CA LYS A 161 15.10 -8.19 -16.82
C LYS A 161 13.88 -9.09 -16.75
N ILE A 162 12.97 -8.89 -15.79
CA ILE A 162 11.76 -9.70 -15.69
C ILE A 162 10.88 -9.44 -16.91
N THR A 163 10.57 -10.50 -17.64
CA THR A 163 9.61 -10.44 -18.75
C THR A 163 8.21 -10.14 -18.20
N LEU A 164 7.57 -9.10 -18.72
CA LEU A 164 6.20 -8.75 -18.37
C LEU A 164 5.21 -9.36 -19.37
N GLY A 165 4.04 -9.80 -18.88
CA GLY A 165 2.93 -10.27 -19.70
C GLY A 165 2.10 -9.16 -20.36
N GLY A 166 2.45 -7.90 -20.11
CA GLY A 166 1.76 -6.74 -20.66
C GLY A 166 2.50 -5.44 -20.38
N THR A 167 1.81 -4.30 -20.52
CA THR A 167 2.42 -2.96 -20.33
C THR A 167 2.47 -2.51 -18.87
N ARG A 168 1.71 -3.16 -17.99
CA ARG A 168 1.64 -2.81 -16.58
C ARG A 168 2.86 -3.36 -15.83
N LYS A 169 3.56 -2.48 -15.11
CA LYS A 169 4.72 -2.84 -14.30
C LYS A 169 4.32 -3.56 -13.02
N LEU A 170 5.24 -4.37 -12.50
CA LEU A 170 5.17 -4.92 -11.14
C LEU A 170 5.20 -3.78 -10.11
N VAL A 171 4.34 -3.85 -9.10
CA VAL A 171 4.20 -2.79 -8.10
C VAL A 171 5.16 -3.04 -6.95
N ASN A 172 6.23 -2.23 -6.89
CA ASN A 172 7.20 -2.21 -5.79
C ASN A 172 7.78 -3.58 -5.36
N PRO A 173 8.28 -4.42 -6.29
CA PRO A 173 8.77 -5.76 -5.93
C PRO A 173 10.05 -5.75 -5.07
N ILE A 174 10.75 -4.60 -5.01
CA ILE A 174 11.97 -4.40 -4.20
C ILE A 174 11.67 -3.84 -2.81
N GLY A 175 10.48 -3.25 -2.60
CA GLY A 175 10.11 -2.57 -1.35
C GLY A 175 10.38 -3.36 -0.06
N PRO A 176 10.09 -4.68 0.00
CA PRO A 176 10.35 -5.49 1.19
C PRO A 176 11.84 -5.62 1.58
N LEU A 177 12.78 -5.27 0.70
CA LEU A 177 14.23 -5.32 0.97
C LEU A 177 14.74 -4.08 1.72
N ALA A 178 13.89 -3.07 1.93
CA ALA A 178 14.28 -1.84 2.62
C ALA A 178 14.53 -2.07 4.13
N ILE A 179 15.56 -1.41 4.66
CA ILE A 179 15.88 -1.43 6.10
C ILE A 179 15.25 -0.21 6.77
N SER A 180 14.39 -0.45 7.75
CA SER A 180 13.81 0.59 8.60
C SER A 180 14.79 1.03 9.68
N LEU A 181 14.92 2.35 9.90
CA LEU A 181 15.76 2.91 10.97
C LEU A 181 15.14 2.76 12.37
N GLN A 182 13.86 2.40 12.44
CA GLN A 182 13.09 2.29 13.68
C GLN A 182 12.10 1.13 13.58
N GLY A 183 11.69 0.62 14.75
CA GLY A 183 10.77 -0.51 14.83
C GLY A 183 11.40 -1.83 14.41
N LEU A 184 10.55 -2.85 14.29
CA LEU A 184 10.95 -4.17 13.83
C LEU A 184 11.12 -4.19 12.31
N THR A 185 12.00 -5.05 11.83
CA THR A 185 12.17 -5.32 10.41
C THR A 185 11.09 -6.27 9.90
N PRO A 186 10.71 -6.23 8.60
CA PRO A 186 9.62 -7.05 8.06
C PRO A 186 9.69 -8.55 8.43
N PRO A 187 10.86 -9.24 8.39
CA PRO A 187 10.95 -10.64 8.77
C PRO A 187 10.59 -10.95 10.23
N GLN A 188 10.52 -9.95 11.10
CA GLN A 188 10.16 -10.14 12.51
C GLN A 188 8.65 -10.17 12.75
N PHE A 189 7.82 -9.89 11.74
CA PHE A 189 6.37 -9.99 11.82
C PHE A 189 5.87 -11.28 11.19
N ALA A 190 5.45 -12.26 12.01
CA ALA A 190 4.90 -13.50 11.49
C ALA A 190 3.49 -13.32 10.92
N VAL A 191 3.22 -14.01 9.83
CA VAL A 191 1.88 -14.22 9.28
C VAL A 191 1.60 -15.72 9.22
N PRO A 192 0.35 -16.17 9.46
CA PRO A 192 0.01 -17.58 9.30
C PRO A 192 0.16 -18.01 7.84
N PRO A 193 0.42 -19.30 7.57
CA PRO A 193 0.39 -19.81 6.20
C PRO A 193 -1.02 -19.62 5.63
N ALA A 194 -1.10 -19.23 4.36
CA ALA A 194 -2.38 -19.11 3.66
C ALA A 194 -3.08 -20.48 3.56
N PRO A 195 -4.41 -20.52 3.48
CA PRO A 195 -5.13 -21.73 3.09
C PRO A 195 -4.55 -22.32 1.78
N THR A 196 -4.54 -23.64 1.65
CA THR A 196 -4.12 -24.26 0.39
C THR A 196 -5.23 -24.18 -0.65
N LEU A 197 -4.87 -24.22 -1.94
CA LEU A 197 -5.82 -24.15 -3.06
C LEU A 197 -6.96 -25.18 -2.95
N THR A 198 -6.67 -26.37 -2.40
CA THR A 198 -7.62 -27.47 -2.26
C THR A 198 -8.28 -27.55 -0.89
N SER A 199 -8.09 -26.55 -0.02
CA SER A 199 -8.66 -26.56 1.33
C SER A 199 -10.12 -26.12 1.35
N ASP A 200 -10.91 -26.68 2.27
CA ASP A 200 -12.28 -26.25 2.53
C ASP A 200 -12.35 -24.78 2.94
N GLU A 201 -11.29 -24.25 3.57
CA GLU A 201 -11.20 -22.85 3.97
C GLU A 201 -11.06 -21.93 2.75
N GLN A 202 -10.19 -22.27 1.80
CA GLN A 202 -10.08 -21.53 0.53
C GLN A 202 -11.40 -21.54 -0.24
N ALA A 203 -12.12 -22.66 -0.23
CA ALA A 203 -13.45 -22.77 -0.83
C ALA A 203 -14.48 -21.89 -0.09
N ALA A 204 -14.44 -21.84 1.24
CA ALA A 204 -15.35 -20.99 2.00
C ALA A 204 -15.08 -19.49 1.78
N GLU A 205 -13.82 -19.08 1.71
CA GLU A 205 -13.43 -17.69 1.41
C GLU A 205 -13.91 -17.26 0.02
N ILE A 206 -13.73 -18.11 -1.02
CA ILE A 206 -14.18 -17.74 -2.37
C ILE A 206 -15.72 -17.67 -2.46
N ILE A 207 -16.44 -18.54 -1.75
CA ILE A 207 -17.92 -18.48 -1.67
C ILE A 207 -18.36 -17.17 -1.00
N GLU A 208 -17.71 -16.75 0.09
CA GLU A 208 -17.99 -15.44 0.71
C GLU A 208 -17.75 -14.29 -0.27
N LEU A 209 -16.64 -14.30 -1.01
CA LEU A 209 -16.35 -13.28 -2.02
C LEU A 209 -17.39 -13.24 -3.15
N TYR A 210 -17.90 -14.39 -3.60
CA TYR A 210 -19.00 -14.43 -4.57
C TYR A 210 -20.29 -13.83 -4.00
N TRP A 211 -20.65 -14.14 -2.76
CA TRP A 211 -21.81 -13.54 -2.11
C TRP A 211 -21.66 -12.03 -1.93
N GLN A 212 -20.47 -11.55 -1.54
CA GLN A 212 -20.17 -10.11 -1.48
C GLN A 212 -20.30 -9.43 -2.85
N ALA A 213 -19.89 -10.11 -3.92
CA ALA A 213 -20.05 -9.59 -5.28
C ALA A 213 -21.51 -9.50 -5.72
N LEU A 214 -22.34 -10.49 -5.36
CA LEU A 214 -23.79 -10.52 -5.65
C LEU A 214 -24.57 -9.49 -4.82
N LEU A 215 -24.14 -9.23 -3.60
CA LEU A 215 -24.80 -8.30 -2.66
C LEU A 215 -24.24 -6.88 -2.71
N ARG A 216 -23.40 -6.55 -3.71
CA ARG A 216 -22.71 -5.25 -3.78
C ARG A 216 -23.64 -4.04 -3.77
N ASP A 217 -24.82 -4.17 -4.36
CA ASP A 217 -25.83 -3.10 -4.47
C ASP A 217 -26.95 -3.20 -3.43
N VAL A 218 -26.82 -4.11 -2.45
CA VAL A 218 -27.78 -4.22 -1.34
C VAL A 218 -27.39 -3.23 -0.24
N PRO A 219 -28.29 -2.32 0.18
CA PRO A 219 -27.95 -1.33 1.19
C PRO A 219 -27.68 -1.98 2.55
N PHE A 220 -26.71 -1.45 3.30
CA PHE A 220 -26.33 -1.99 4.61
C PHE A 220 -27.47 -2.02 5.65
N SER A 221 -28.57 -1.28 5.44
CA SER A 221 -29.78 -1.37 6.26
C SER A 221 -30.48 -2.74 6.16
N GLU A 222 -30.25 -3.50 5.08
CA GLU A 222 -30.74 -4.86 4.91
C GLU A 222 -29.86 -5.91 5.58
N PHE A 223 -28.68 -5.53 6.09
CA PHE A 223 -27.78 -6.41 6.84
C PHE A 223 -28.10 -6.32 8.34
N GLN A 224 -29.39 -6.46 8.68
CA GLN A 224 -29.91 -6.44 10.05
C GLN A 224 -30.70 -7.72 10.30
N ASP A 225 -30.69 -8.24 11.52
CA ASP A 225 -31.30 -9.54 11.83
C ASP A 225 -32.82 -9.61 11.55
N ASN A 226 -33.50 -8.47 11.41
CA ASN A 226 -34.91 -8.37 11.05
C ASN A 226 -35.18 -8.17 9.54
N THR A 227 -34.17 -8.30 8.68
CA THR A 227 -34.34 -8.16 7.23
C THR A 227 -35.27 -9.23 6.65
N SER A 228 -35.98 -8.87 5.59
CA SER A 228 -36.72 -9.78 4.71
C SER A 228 -36.07 -9.94 3.33
N ASN A 229 -34.86 -9.40 3.14
CA ASN A 229 -34.16 -9.47 1.85
C ASN A 229 -33.76 -10.92 1.54
N PRO A 230 -34.29 -11.51 0.44
CA PRO A 230 -34.08 -12.93 0.14
C PRO A 230 -32.61 -13.26 -0.19
N LEU A 231 -31.85 -12.33 -0.77
CA LEU A 231 -30.45 -12.57 -1.12
C LEU A 231 -29.56 -12.58 0.13
N VAL A 232 -29.83 -11.68 1.09
CA VAL A 232 -29.11 -11.66 2.38
C VAL A 232 -29.38 -12.95 3.15
N LEU A 233 -30.65 -13.38 3.20
CA LEU A 233 -31.02 -14.63 3.88
C LEU A 233 -30.42 -15.86 3.19
N ALA A 234 -30.37 -15.89 1.86
CA ALA A 234 -29.73 -16.97 1.11
C ALA A 234 -28.22 -17.04 1.37
N ALA A 235 -27.52 -15.91 1.39
CA ALA A 235 -26.09 -15.86 1.73
C ALA A 235 -25.81 -16.36 3.15
N VAL A 236 -26.64 -15.96 4.12
CA VAL A 236 -26.55 -16.44 5.51
C VAL A 236 -26.77 -17.94 5.58
N GLU A 237 -27.78 -18.47 4.89
CA GLU A 237 -28.07 -19.90 4.87
C GLU A 237 -26.89 -20.69 4.28
N ASP A 238 -26.33 -20.22 3.16
CA ASP A 238 -25.25 -20.89 2.45
C ASP A 238 -23.95 -20.90 3.27
N LEU A 239 -23.54 -19.73 3.81
CA LEU A 239 -22.33 -19.63 4.64
C LEU A 239 -22.44 -20.44 5.95
N ASN A 240 -23.64 -20.64 6.50
CA ASN A 240 -23.85 -21.51 7.66
C ASN A 240 -23.65 -23.01 7.34
N LYS A 241 -23.68 -23.43 6.07
CA LYS A 241 -23.38 -24.82 5.66
C LYS A 241 -21.88 -25.10 5.60
N LEU A 242 -21.05 -24.07 5.60
CA LEU A 242 -19.61 -24.17 5.43
C LEU A 242 -18.90 -24.32 6.79
N SER A 243 -18.50 -25.55 7.12
CA SER A 243 -17.75 -25.85 8.35
C SER A 243 -16.43 -25.07 8.46
N ALA A 244 -15.80 -24.80 7.32
CA ALA A 244 -14.53 -24.09 7.23
C ALA A 244 -14.67 -22.56 7.20
N TYR A 245 -15.87 -22.00 7.20
CA TYR A 245 -16.06 -20.54 7.23
C TYR A 245 -15.50 -19.93 8.53
N ARG A 246 -14.67 -18.89 8.38
CA ARG A 246 -13.93 -18.26 9.49
C ARG A 246 -14.45 -16.88 9.91
N GLY A 247 -15.41 -16.33 9.18
CA GLY A 247 -16.00 -15.03 9.52
C GLY A 247 -16.77 -15.05 10.86
N PRO A 248 -17.17 -13.87 11.36
CA PRO A 248 -17.79 -13.72 12.68
C PRO A 248 -19.05 -14.56 12.86
N LYS A 249 -19.07 -15.36 13.93
CA LYS A 249 -20.20 -16.22 14.33
C LYS A 249 -20.49 -16.11 15.82
N PRO A 250 -20.92 -14.93 16.34
CA PRO A 250 -21.44 -14.85 17.70
C PRO A 250 -22.55 -15.91 17.88
N ASN A 251 -22.40 -16.78 18.87
CA ASN A 251 -23.26 -17.95 19.09
C ASN A 251 -23.19 -19.04 18.00
N SER A 252 -22.03 -19.19 17.37
CA SER A 252 -21.73 -20.26 16.40
C SER A 252 -22.54 -20.23 15.11
N ARG A 253 -23.13 -19.08 14.76
CA ARG A 253 -23.93 -18.91 13.54
C ARG A 253 -23.66 -17.57 12.85
N VAL A 254 -23.73 -17.60 11.52
CA VAL A 254 -23.84 -16.41 10.69
C VAL A 254 -25.29 -15.93 10.75
N THR A 255 -25.49 -14.63 10.88
CA THR A 255 -26.77 -13.93 10.86
C THR A 255 -26.67 -12.73 9.92
N PRO A 256 -27.79 -12.14 9.45
CA PRO A 256 -27.73 -10.94 8.63
C PRO A 256 -26.90 -9.81 9.27
N GLN A 257 -26.97 -9.63 10.59
CA GLN A 257 -26.21 -8.60 11.32
C GLN A 257 -24.69 -8.80 11.29
N ASN A 258 -24.23 -10.06 11.29
CA ASN A 258 -22.81 -10.41 11.35
C ASN A 258 -22.20 -10.83 10.00
N LEU A 259 -23.03 -10.94 8.96
CA LEU A 259 -22.61 -11.22 7.59
C LEU A 259 -21.58 -10.18 7.12
N PHE A 260 -20.47 -10.64 6.55
CA PHE A 260 -19.36 -9.83 6.03
C PHE A 260 -18.70 -8.87 7.04
N ARG A 261 -18.88 -9.11 8.34
CA ARG A 261 -18.18 -8.36 9.38
C ARG A 261 -16.71 -8.79 9.45
N GLY A 262 -15.85 -7.87 9.85
CA GLY A 262 -14.40 -8.10 9.89
C GLY A 262 -13.97 -9.12 10.96
N SER A 263 -13.03 -9.97 10.57
CA SER A 263 -12.23 -10.81 11.47
C SER A 263 -10.74 -10.64 11.13
N VAL A 264 -9.86 -11.02 12.04
CA VAL A 264 -8.41 -10.96 11.86
C VAL A 264 -7.78 -12.33 12.09
N ASN A 265 -6.78 -12.65 11.26
CA ASN A 265 -6.00 -13.87 11.34
C ASN A 265 -4.59 -13.49 11.81
N TYR A 266 -4.11 -14.12 12.87
CA TYR A 266 -2.76 -13.88 13.38
C TYR A 266 -2.12 -15.17 13.89
N VAL A 267 -0.80 -15.12 14.08
CA VAL A 267 -0.06 -16.25 14.64
C VAL A 267 -0.22 -16.26 16.16
N SER A 268 -0.81 -17.32 16.71
CA SER A 268 -0.85 -17.59 18.15
C SER A 268 -0.05 -18.87 18.42
N GLY A 269 1.15 -18.71 18.99
CA GLY A 269 2.07 -19.83 19.15
C GLY A 269 2.55 -20.35 17.81
N LYS A 270 2.16 -21.59 17.44
CA LYS A 270 2.52 -22.23 16.16
C LYS A 270 1.36 -22.31 15.16
N THR A 271 0.19 -21.76 15.49
CA THR A 271 -1.03 -21.92 14.70
C THR A 271 -1.65 -20.58 14.34
N ALA A 272 -2.42 -20.56 13.25
CA ALA A 272 -3.32 -19.45 12.95
C ALA A 272 -4.43 -19.37 14.01
N ALA A 273 -4.75 -18.16 14.45
CA ALA A 273 -5.89 -17.87 15.29
C ALA A 273 -6.77 -16.82 14.59
N TYR A 274 -8.07 -17.05 14.64
CA TYR A 274 -9.10 -16.17 14.07
C TYR A 274 -9.77 -15.42 15.20
N TYR A 275 -9.86 -14.10 15.07
CA TYR A 275 -10.44 -13.27 16.12
C TYR A 275 -11.36 -12.21 15.52
N THR A 276 -12.54 -12.09 16.10
CA THR A 276 -13.44 -10.98 15.80
C THR A 276 -13.16 -9.87 16.80
N LEU A 277 -12.72 -8.71 16.32
CA LEU A 277 -12.41 -7.58 17.19
C LEU A 277 -13.67 -7.10 17.93
N PRO A 278 -13.55 -6.74 19.22
CA PRO A 278 -14.67 -6.19 19.99
C PRO A 278 -15.32 -5.00 19.28
N GLY A 279 -16.65 -4.99 19.23
CA GLY A 279 -17.43 -3.92 18.61
C GLY A 279 -17.68 -4.06 17.11
N VAL A 280 -16.95 -4.91 16.38
CA VAL A 280 -17.13 -5.05 14.91
C VAL A 280 -18.50 -5.64 14.54
N THR A 281 -19.08 -6.47 15.41
CA THR A 281 -20.42 -7.06 15.23
C THR A 281 -21.51 -6.28 15.95
N VAL A 282 -21.20 -5.11 16.53
CA VAL A 282 -22.14 -4.32 17.34
C VAL A 282 -22.54 -3.06 16.58
N GLY A 283 -23.85 -2.83 16.45
CA GLY A 283 -24.40 -1.64 15.79
C GLY A 283 -24.25 -1.67 14.27
N HIS A 284 -24.19 -0.48 13.65
CA HIS A 284 -24.22 -0.32 12.19
C HIS A 284 -23.00 -0.97 11.50
N PHE A 285 -23.18 -1.30 10.21
CA PHE A 285 -22.12 -1.89 9.39
C PHE A 285 -20.93 -0.94 9.21
N ILE A 286 -21.22 0.32 8.88
CA ILE A 286 -20.20 1.33 8.62
C ILE A 286 -19.77 2.01 9.92
N SER A 287 -18.46 2.10 10.12
CA SER A 287 -17.84 2.83 11.23
C SER A 287 -18.28 4.30 11.23
N GLN A 288 -18.59 4.84 12.41
CA GLN A 288 -18.99 6.24 12.57
C GLN A 288 -17.88 7.21 12.15
N PHE A 289 -16.60 6.81 12.24
CA PHE A 289 -15.48 7.61 11.73
C PHE A 289 -15.50 7.81 10.22
N LEU A 290 -16.18 6.93 9.47
CA LEU A 290 -16.37 7.06 8.03
C LEU A 290 -17.62 7.87 7.66
N LEU A 291 -18.62 7.94 8.54
CA LEU A 291 -19.88 8.64 8.25
C LEU A 291 -19.88 10.10 8.73
N LEU A 292 -19.32 10.35 9.91
CA LEU A 292 -19.39 11.65 10.55
C LEU A 292 -18.34 12.62 9.96
N PRO A 293 -18.65 13.93 9.83
CA PRO A 293 -17.68 14.92 9.42
C PRO A 293 -16.47 14.97 10.36
N ALA A 294 -15.27 15.06 9.79
CA ALA A 294 -14.03 15.19 10.56
C ALA A 294 -13.48 16.62 10.44
N PRO A 295 -13.08 17.27 11.55
CA PRO A 295 -12.44 18.58 11.50
C PRO A 295 -11.05 18.47 10.87
N LEU A 296 -10.77 19.31 9.87
CA LEU A 296 -9.47 19.46 9.22
C LEU A 296 -8.99 20.91 9.43
N GLY A 297 -8.42 21.16 10.61
CA GLY A 297 -8.06 22.52 11.03
C GLY A 297 -9.29 23.41 11.15
N ARG A 298 -9.37 24.47 10.33
CA ARG A 298 -10.52 25.39 10.29
C ARG A 298 -11.64 24.96 9.33
N ALA A 299 -11.42 23.92 8.53
CA ALA A 299 -12.40 23.38 7.61
C ALA A 299 -12.95 22.03 8.13
N ASN A 300 -14.06 21.57 7.57
CA ASN A 300 -14.58 20.22 7.82
C ASN A 300 -14.46 19.39 6.54
N ALA A 301 -13.92 18.18 6.65
CA ALA A 301 -13.95 17.20 5.56
C ALA A 301 -15.32 16.53 5.53
N SER A 302 -15.98 16.57 4.36
CA SER A 302 -17.29 15.93 4.16
C SER A 302 -17.12 14.55 3.56
N ASN A 303 -17.75 13.55 4.17
CA ASN A 303 -17.69 12.15 3.74
C ASN A 303 -18.79 11.76 2.73
N LYS A 304 -19.32 12.73 1.97
CA LYS A 304 -20.44 12.52 1.03
C LYS A 304 -20.20 11.50 -0.08
N SER A 305 -18.95 11.15 -0.38
CA SER A 305 -18.64 10.09 -1.36
C SER A 305 -18.94 8.67 -0.83
N ILE A 306 -19.12 8.51 0.48
CA ILE A 306 -19.38 7.22 1.14
C ILE A 306 -20.87 6.86 1.11
N MET A 307 -21.76 7.81 0.78
CA MET A 307 -23.23 7.61 0.75
C MET A 307 -23.83 7.58 -0.67
N LYS A 308 -23.01 7.50 -1.73
CA LYS A 308 -23.49 7.52 -3.13
C LYS A 308 -23.69 6.15 -3.77
N TYR A 309 -23.55 5.07 -3.00
CA TYR A 309 -23.83 3.70 -3.41
C TYR A 309 -24.69 3.04 -2.33
#